data_AF-A0AAD6XX44-F1
#
_entry.id   AF-A0AAD6XX44-F1
#
_cell.length_a   1.000
_cell.length_b   1.000
_cell.length_c   1.000
_cell.angle_alpha   90.00
_cell.angle_beta   90.00
_cell.angle_gamma   90.00
#
_symmetry.space_group_name_H-M   'P 1'
#
loop_
_entity.id
_entity.type
_entity.pdbx_description
1 polymer ?
#
loop_
_entity_poly.entity_id
_entity_poly.type
_entity_poly.pdbx_seq_one_letter_code
_entity_poly.pdbx_strand_id
1 'polypeptide(L)'
;LPAYPSIFHGRDRELSEVVTTLKSDSARVAILGAGGMGKTSLSIAALHDPDVAKKFNNRYFVPCQSSATRSDLILSVASHLGVTGGNLLPNVIRYLMDGPPVLMILDNFKTPWEPMTSRAAVEEVLSSLTDIPHLALVVRISAHI
;
A
#
# COMPACT_ATOMS: atom_id res chain seq x y z
N LEU A 1 3.27 -4.53 -11.79
CA LEU A 1 3.86 -3.41 -11.02
C LEU A 1 4.04 -2.21 -11.94
N PRO A 2 3.95 -0.96 -11.43
CA PRO A 2 4.40 0.22 -12.19
C PRO A 2 5.86 0.06 -12.62
N ALA A 3 6.24 0.70 -13.73
CA ALA A 3 7.63 0.70 -14.18
C ALA A 3 8.55 1.32 -13.12
N TYR A 4 9.78 0.82 -13.00
CA TYR A 4 10.79 1.43 -12.15
C TYR A 4 11.02 2.90 -12.58
N PRO A 5 11.19 3.85 -11.66
CA PRO A 5 11.39 5.25 -12.02
C PRO A 5 12.65 5.43 -12.87
N SER A 6 12.54 6.10 -14.02
CA SER A 6 13.69 6.32 -14.92
C SER A 6 14.81 7.16 -14.28
N ILE A 7 14.45 7.98 -13.30
CA ILE A 7 15.37 8.79 -12.50
C ILE A 7 15.05 8.55 -11.02
N PHE A 8 15.99 7.95 -10.30
CA PHE A 8 15.90 7.71 -8.86
C PHE A 8 17.28 7.87 -8.21
N HIS A 9 17.54 9.03 -7.61
CA HIS A 9 18.81 9.36 -6.96
C HIS A 9 18.58 10.09 -5.64
N GLY A 10 19.53 9.98 -4.70
CA GLY A 10 19.55 10.76 -3.47
C GLY A 10 18.54 10.33 -2.41
N ARG A 11 17.93 9.14 -2.57
CA ARG A 11 16.95 8.53 -1.64
C ARG A 11 17.38 7.15 -1.18
N ASP A 12 18.67 6.83 -1.33
CA ASP A 12 19.24 5.52 -1.04
C ASP A 12 19.06 5.15 0.43
N ARG A 13 19.17 6.13 1.33
CA ARG A 13 18.94 5.96 2.76
C ARG A 13 17.49 5.57 3.05
N GLU A 14 16.52 6.34 2.58
CA GLU A 14 15.10 6.06 2.84
C GLU A 14 14.65 4.77 2.16
N LEU A 15 15.19 4.46 0.98
CA LEU A 15 14.95 3.17 0.34
C LEU A 15 15.46 2.03 1.22
N SER A 16 16.70 2.13 1.72
CA SER A 16 17.27 1.14 2.63
C SER A 16 16.47 0.97 3.91
N GLU A 17 15.98 2.06 4.50
CA GLU A 17 15.12 2.02 5.70
C GLU A 17 13.81 1.28 5.40
N VAL A 18 13.11 1.64 4.32
CA VAL A 18 11.86 0.97 3.90
C VAL A 18 12.10 -0.52 3.62
N VAL A 19 13.12 -0.86 2.84
CA VAL A 19 13.45 -2.26 2.50
C VAL A 19 13.78 -3.06 3.76
N THR A 20 14.55 -2.47 4.68
CA THR A 20 14.89 -3.13 5.96
C THR A 20 13.64 -3.45 6.76
N THR A 21 12.69 -2.51 6.87
CA THR A 21 11.41 -2.77 7.54
C THR A 21 10.60 -3.83 6.80
N LEU A 22 10.54 -3.81 5.46
CA LEU A 22 9.79 -4.80 4.67
C LEU A 22 10.33 -6.22 4.80
N LYS A 23 11.57 -6.40 5.24
CA LYS A 23 12.14 -7.72 5.53
C LYS A 23 11.57 -8.35 6.81
N SER A 24 10.98 -7.56 7.72
CA SER A 24 10.26 -8.11 8.89
C SER A 24 8.94 -8.76 8.49
N ASP A 25 8.42 -9.63 9.34
CA ASP A 25 7.06 -10.15 9.16
C ASP A 25 6.04 -9.08 9.57
N SER A 26 4.88 -9.07 8.90
CA SER A 26 3.80 -8.09 9.13
C SER A 26 4.23 -6.62 9.06
N ALA A 27 5.15 -6.26 8.16
CA ALA A 27 5.70 -4.91 8.05
C ALA A 27 4.61 -3.86 7.76
N ARG A 28 4.60 -2.76 8.53
CA ARG A 28 3.68 -1.63 8.37
C ARG A 28 4.49 -0.34 8.24
N VAL A 29 4.47 0.27 7.06
CA VAL A 29 5.30 1.45 6.75
C VAL A 29 4.41 2.61 6.34
N ALA A 30 4.66 3.79 6.89
CA ALA A 30 4.06 5.04 6.43
C ALA A 30 5.14 5.92 5.79
N ILE A 31 4.96 6.26 4.51
CA ILE A 31 5.83 7.20 3.80
C ILE A 31 5.13 8.56 3.76
N LEU A 32 5.69 9.53 4.49
CA LEU A 32 5.14 10.87 4.69
C LEU A 32 6.03 11.93 4.03
N GLY A 33 5.44 13.10 3.73
CA GLY A 33 6.17 14.28 3.28
C GLY A 33 5.36 15.17 2.33
N ALA A 34 5.87 16.36 2.03
CA ALA A 34 5.23 17.33 1.16
C ALA A 34 5.04 16.85 -0.29
N GLY A 35 4.19 17.54 -1.05
CA GLY A 35 3.99 17.28 -2.49
C GLY A 35 5.30 17.36 -3.27
N GLY A 36 5.46 16.54 -4.31
CA GLY A 36 6.66 16.57 -5.16
C GLY A 36 7.93 15.92 -4.57
N MET A 37 7.93 15.50 -3.30
CA MET A 37 9.10 14.89 -2.64
C MET A 37 9.44 13.46 -3.10
N GLY A 38 9.03 13.02 -4.30
CA GLY A 38 9.39 11.70 -4.85
C GLY A 38 8.89 10.47 -4.05
N LYS A 39 7.88 10.61 -3.19
CA LYS A 39 7.38 9.52 -2.33
C LYS A 39 6.83 8.33 -3.11
N THR A 40 6.11 8.59 -4.20
CA THR A 40 5.63 7.56 -5.12
C THR A 40 6.79 6.86 -5.82
N SER A 41 7.84 7.59 -6.21
CA SER A 41 9.05 6.98 -6.78
C SER A 41 9.77 6.11 -5.76
N LEU A 42 9.85 6.53 -4.49
CA LEU A 42 10.43 5.74 -3.40
C LEU A 42 9.64 4.44 -3.15
N SER A 43 8.31 4.51 -3.10
CA SER A 43 7.47 3.33 -2.89
C SER A 43 7.55 2.34 -4.07
N ILE A 44 7.60 2.85 -5.31
CA ILE A 44 7.84 2.03 -6.50
C ILE A 44 9.25 1.43 -6.47
N ALA A 45 10.28 2.19 -6.12
CA ALA A 45 11.64 1.68 -6.02
C ALA A 45 11.74 0.52 -5.00
N ALA A 46 11.09 0.65 -3.84
CA ALA A 46 11.01 -0.41 -2.84
C ALA A 46 10.30 -1.67 -3.37
N LEU A 47 9.25 -1.53 -4.19
CA LEU A 47 8.59 -2.69 -4.82
C LEU A 47 9.53 -3.48 -5.73
N HIS A 48 10.51 -2.82 -6.36
CA HIS A 48 11.46 -3.45 -7.29
C HIS A 48 12.75 -3.92 -6.62
N ASP A 49 12.95 -3.63 -5.33
CA ASP A 49 14.15 -4.04 -4.61
C ASP A 49 14.32 -5.58 -4.65
N PRO A 50 15.53 -6.12 -4.90
CA PRO A 50 15.75 -7.55 -5.02
C PRO A 50 15.40 -8.37 -3.77
N ASP A 51 15.65 -7.85 -2.57
CA ASP A 51 15.30 -8.53 -1.31
C ASP A 51 13.78 -8.56 -1.12
N VAL A 52 13.11 -7.45 -1.44
CA VAL A 52 11.64 -7.36 -1.43
C VAL A 52 11.04 -8.31 -2.46
N ALA A 53 11.59 -8.36 -3.68
CA ALA A 53 11.14 -9.25 -4.74
C ALA A 53 11.31 -10.73 -4.39
N LYS A 54 12.39 -11.07 -3.67
CA LYS A 54 12.66 -12.43 -3.19
C LYS A 54 11.69 -12.85 -2.09
N LYS A 55 11.31 -11.93 -1.18
CA LYS A 55 10.37 -12.22 -0.09
C LYS A 55 8.91 -12.24 -0.58
N PHE A 56 8.53 -11.31 -1.44
CA PHE A 56 7.15 -11.12 -1.89
C PHE A 56 7.02 -11.34 -3.39
N ASN A 57 6.60 -12.54 -3.79
CA ASN A 57 6.22 -12.80 -5.18
C ASN A 57 4.98 -11.97 -5.58
N ASN A 58 4.04 -11.82 -4.64
CA ASN A 58 2.81 -11.04 -4.82
C ASN A 58 3.02 -9.61 -4.31
N ARG A 59 3.11 -8.67 -5.24
CA ARG A 59 3.36 -7.25 -4.97
C ARG A 59 2.32 -6.41 -5.70
N TYR A 60 1.63 -5.55 -4.97
CA TYR A 60 0.57 -4.71 -5.50
C TYR A 60 0.83 -3.23 -5.23
N PHE A 61 0.62 -2.42 -6.25
CA PHE A 61 0.57 -0.97 -6.13
C PHE A 61 -0.85 -0.53 -6.43
N VAL A 62 -1.52 0.03 -5.41
CA VAL A 62 -2.92 0.44 -5.47
C VAL A 62 -2.98 1.97 -5.40
N PRO A 63 -3.24 2.67 -6.51
CA PRO A 63 -3.44 4.11 -6.49
C PRO A 63 -4.81 4.46 -5.89
N CYS A 64 -4.79 5.19 -4.78
CA CYS A 64 -5.98 5.65 -4.06
C CYS A 64 -6.41 7.08 -4.44
N GLN A 65 -5.77 7.71 -5.44
CA GLN A 65 -6.07 9.09 -5.84
C GLN A 65 -7.53 9.30 -6.27
N SER A 66 -8.16 8.26 -6.83
CA SER A 66 -9.57 8.29 -7.24
C SER A 66 -10.49 7.59 -6.24
N SER A 67 -9.98 7.13 -5.09
CA SER A 67 -10.76 6.45 -4.06
C SER A 67 -11.23 7.47 -3.03
N ALA A 68 -12.38 8.11 -3.26
CA ALA A 68 -12.90 9.15 -2.38
C ALA A 68 -13.60 8.60 -1.13
N THR A 69 -14.08 7.36 -1.19
CA THR A 69 -14.85 6.72 -0.11
C THR A 69 -14.25 5.38 0.33
N ARG A 70 -14.75 4.85 1.46
CA ARG A 70 -14.47 3.47 1.91
C ARG A 70 -14.75 2.46 0.80
N SER A 71 -15.90 2.57 0.13
CA SER A 71 -16.30 1.64 -0.93
C SER A 71 -15.36 1.72 -2.12
N ASP A 72 -14.92 2.92 -2.51
CA ASP A 72 -13.97 3.08 -3.63
C ASP A 72 -12.58 2.52 -3.29
N LEU A 73 -12.15 2.62 -2.02
CA LEU A 73 -10.91 2.00 -1.56
C LEU A 73 -11.00 0.48 -1.63
N ILE A 74 -12.07 -0.11 -1.09
CA ILE A 74 -12.29 -1.57 -1.13
C ILE A 74 -12.34 -2.06 -2.58
N LEU A 75 -13.06 -1.35 -3.45
CA LEU A 75 -13.17 -1.68 -4.87
C LEU A 75 -11.81 -1.59 -5.57
N SER A 76 -11.03 -0.54 -5.30
CA SER A 76 -9.69 -0.38 -5.86
C SER A 76 -8.76 -1.53 -5.43
N VAL A 77 -8.74 -1.88 -4.14
CA VAL A 77 -7.96 -3.03 -3.65
C VAL A 77 -8.44 -4.34 -4.29
N ALA A 78 -9.75 -4.61 -4.29
CA ALA A 78 -10.31 -5.83 -4.86
C ALA A 78 -9.96 -5.98 -6.35
N SER A 79 -10.06 -4.91 -7.13
CA SER A 79 -9.72 -4.92 -8.56
C SER A 79 -8.24 -5.25 -8.81
N HIS A 80 -7.32 -4.75 -8.00
CA HIS A 80 -5.88 -5.05 -8.13
C HIS A 80 -5.54 -6.49 -7.70
N LEU A 81 -6.34 -7.08 -6.82
CA LEU A 81 -6.22 -8.48 -6.41
C LEU A 81 -6.97 -9.45 -7.34
N GLY A 82 -7.74 -8.94 -8.30
CA GLY A 82 -8.63 -9.76 -9.14
C GLY A 82 -9.80 -10.39 -8.37
N VAL A 83 -10.15 -9.83 -7.21
CA VAL A 83 -11.26 -10.29 -6.36
C VAL A 83 -12.55 -9.64 -6.85
N THR A 84 -13.54 -10.47 -7.17
CA THR A 84 -14.87 -10.04 -7.63
C THR A 84 -15.99 -10.61 -6.75
N GLY A 85 -17.20 -10.09 -6.91
CA GLY A 85 -18.42 -10.60 -6.26
C GLY A 85 -19.12 -9.54 -5.42
N GLY A 86 -20.03 -9.99 -4.55
CA GLY A 86 -20.85 -9.12 -3.69
C GLY A 86 -20.04 -8.40 -2.62
N ASN A 87 -20.08 -8.90 -1.37
CA ASN A 87 -19.41 -8.24 -0.25
C ASN A 87 -17.87 -8.31 -0.41
N LEU A 88 -17.28 -7.24 -0.97
CA LEU A 88 -15.89 -7.24 -1.43
C LEU A 88 -14.86 -7.31 -0.29
N LEU A 89 -15.07 -6.61 0.82
CA LEU A 89 -14.06 -6.55 1.89
C LEU A 89 -13.79 -7.93 2.52
N PRO A 90 -14.81 -8.72 2.92
CA PRO A 90 -14.57 -10.10 3.38
C PRO A 90 -13.90 -10.99 2.34
N ASN A 91 -14.22 -10.81 1.06
CA ASN A 91 -13.58 -11.58 -0.01
C ASN A 91 -12.11 -11.21 -0.18
N VAL A 92 -11.76 -9.92 -0.08
CA VAL A 92 -10.37 -9.44 -0.07
C VAL A 92 -9.61 -10.01 1.11
N ILE A 93 -10.18 -9.93 2.32
CA ILE A 93 -9.56 -10.46 3.54
C ILE A 93 -9.31 -11.97 3.38
N ARG A 94 -10.31 -12.74 2.94
CA ARG A 94 -10.17 -14.18 2.71
C ARG A 94 -9.10 -14.49 1.67
N TYR A 95 -9.12 -13.81 0.53
CA TYR A 95 -8.13 -13.99 -0.54
C TYR A 95 -6.70 -13.77 -0.03
N LEU A 96 -6.50 -12.71 0.76
CA LEU A 96 -5.20 -12.40 1.33
C LEU A 96 -4.81 -13.39 2.42
N MET A 97 -5.72 -13.78 3.31
CA MET A 97 -5.49 -14.74 4.41
C MET A 97 -5.13 -16.14 3.91
N ASP A 98 -5.82 -16.63 2.87
CA ASP A 98 -5.59 -17.97 2.31
C ASP A 98 -4.38 -18.02 1.35
N GLY A 99 -3.87 -16.85 0.95
CA GLY A 99 -2.81 -16.69 -0.04
C GLY A 99 -1.39 -16.68 0.52
N PRO A 100 -0.37 -16.58 -0.36
CA PRO A 100 1.03 -16.40 0.04
C PRO A 100 1.28 -15.00 0.64
N PRO A 101 2.46 -14.74 1.22
CA PRO A 101 2.85 -13.38 1.64
C PRO A 101 2.65 -12.34 0.53
N VAL A 102 2.07 -11.20 0.90
CA VAL A 102 1.76 -10.09 -0.01
C VAL A 102 2.41 -8.82 0.48
N LEU A 103 2.98 -8.04 -0.43
CA LEU A 103 3.28 -6.63 -0.20
C LEU A 103 2.28 -5.76 -0.96
N MET A 104 1.58 -4.88 -0.25
CA MET A 104 0.64 -3.93 -0.82
C MET A 104 1.05 -2.49 -0.51
N ILE A 105 1.10 -1.66 -1.54
CA ILE A 105 1.29 -0.21 -1.41
C ILE A 105 -0.03 0.49 -1.71
N LEU A 106 -0.55 1.24 -0.73
CA LEU A 106 -1.66 2.17 -0.89
C LEU A 106 -1.09 3.56 -1.14
N ASP A 107 -0.96 3.93 -2.41
CA ASP A 107 -0.41 5.21 -2.83
C ASP A 107 -1.53 6.27 -2.86
N ASN A 108 -1.27 7.49 -2.42
CA ASN A 108 -2.27 8.58 -2.38
C ASN A 108 -3.40 8.29 -1.40
N PHE A 109 -3.08 7.58 -0.31
CA PHE A 109 -4.02 7.18 0.73
C PHE A 109 -4.68 8.37 1.45
N LYS A 110 -4.09 9.56 1.32
CA LYS A 110 -4.70 10.83 1.75
C LYS A 110 -6.16 10.96 1.25
N THR A 111 -6.43 10.62 0.00
CA THR A 111 -7.74 10.88 -0.63
C THR A 111 -8.91 10.22 0.08
N PRO A 112 -8.90 8.90 0.37
CA PRO A 112 -9.97 8.28 1.14
C PRO A 112 -9.94 8.66 2.63
N TRP A 113 -8.78 8.98 3.18
CA TRP A 113 -8.57 9.13 4.63
C TRP A 113 -8.76 10.55 5.18
N GLU A 114 -8.51 11.59 4.39
CA GLU A 114 -8.60 13.00 4.82
C GLU A 114 -10.01 13.41 5.27
N PRO A 115 -11.10 13.06 4.56
CA PRO A 115 -12.43 13.53 4.94
C PRO A 115 -12.85 12.95 6.29
N MET A 116 -13.05 13.83 7.28
CA MET A 116 -13.41 13.42 8.65
C MET A 116 -14.67 12.54 8.70
N THR A 117 -15.60 12.74 7.77
CA THR A 117 -16.86 11.97 7.69
C THR A 117 -16.67 10.51 7.30
N SER A 118 -15.59 10.15 6.60
CA SER A 118 -15.31 8.78 6.14
C SER A 118 -14.07 8.16 6.78
N ARG A 119 -13.26 8.95 7.51
CA ARG A 119 -11.98 8.53 8.07
C ARG A 119 -12.06 7.28 8.93
N ALA A 120 -12.99 7.23 9.89
CA ALA A 120 -13.17 6.06 10.75
C ALA A 120 -13.47 4.79 9.93
N ALA A 121 -14.35 4.90 8.94
CA ALA A 121 -14.73 3.79 8.08
C ALA A 121 -13.57 3.31 7.17
N VAL A 122 -12.64 4.21 6.81
CA VAL A 122 -11.42 3.88 6.06
C VAL A 122 -10.36 3.25 6.98
N GLU A 123 -10.25 3.72 8.22
CA GLU A 123 -9.39 3.15 9.25
C GLU A 123 -9.84 1.72 9.62
N GLU A 124 -11.14 1.40 9.61
CA GLU A 124 -11.66 0.03 9.76
C GLU A 124 -11.13 -0.92 8.67
N VAL A 125 -11.05 -0.43 7.42
CA VAL A 125 -10.49 -1.22 6.30
C VAL A 125 -9.00 -1.45 6.51
N LEU A 126 -8.25 -0.41 6.92
CA LEU A 126 -6.84 -0.56 7.26
C LEU A 126 -6.64 -1.56 8.39
N SER A 127 -7.45 -1.46 9.47
CA SER A 127 -7.38 -2.39 10.60
C SER A 127 -7.55 -3.83 10.12
N SER A 128 -8.59 -4.08 9.33
CA SER A 128 -8.88 -5.41 8.77
C SER A 128 -7.75 -5.95 7.89
N LEU A 129 -7.08 -5.09 7.12
CA LEU A 129 -5.90 -5.48 6.34
C LEU A 129 -4.69 -5.76 7.24
N THR A 130 -4.47 -4.95 8.26
CA THR A 130 -3.31 -5.11 9.16
C THR A 130 -3.41 -6.31 10.10
N ASP A 131 -4.60 -6.87 10.29
CA ASP A 131 -4.82 -8.11 11.04
C ASP A 131 -4.34 -9.36 10.28
N ILE A 132 -3.98 -9.22 8.99
CA ILE A 132 -3.47 -10.30 8.15
C ILE A 132 -1.95 -10.46 8.40
N PRO A 133 -1.48 -11.58 9.00
CA PRO A 133 -0.10 -11.70 9.48
C PRO A 133 0.96 -11.61 8.37
N HIS A 134 0.66 -12.13 7.19
CA HIS A 134 1.59 -12.16 6.05
C HIS A 134 1.32 -11.06 5.01
N LEU A 135 0.54 -10.03 5.38
CA LEU A 135 0.42 -8.81 4.59
C LEU A 135 1.41 -7.76 5.10
N ALA A 136 2.38 -7.42 4.26
CA ALA A 136 3.16 -6.19 4.42
C ALA A 136 2.40 -5.03 3.76
N LEU A 137 2.24 -3.93 4.48
CA LEU A 137 1.46 -2.78 4.05
C LEU A 137 2.31 -1.51 4.08
N VAL A 138 2.36 -0.81 2.96
CA VAL A 138 2.93 0.54 2.85
C VAL A 138 1.80 1.51 2.54
N VAL A 139 1.60 2.50 3.41
CA VAL A 139 0.69 3.61 3.13
C VAL A 139 1.51 4.85 2.80
N ARG A 140 1.08 5.59 1.79
CA ARG A 140 1.76 6.82 1.40
C ARG A 140 0.78 7.99 1.48
N ILE A 141 1.09 8.94 2.36
CA ILE A 141 0.26 10.11 2.66
C ILE A 141 1.10 11.37 2.41
N SER A 142 0.48 12.39 1.81
CA SER A 142 1.12 13.71 1.70
C SER A 142 0.67 14.58 2.88
N ALA A 143 1.62 15.16 3.60
CA ALA A 143 1.32 16.15 4.63
C ALA A 143 1.35 17.55 4.02
N HIS A 144 0.39 18.41 4.40
CA HIS A 144 0.58 19.86 4.30
C HIS A 144 1.44 20.25 5.50
N ILE A 145 2.67 20.69 5.24
CA ILE A 145 3.54 21.32 6.23
C ILE A 145 3.37 22.83 6.04
#